data_AF-A0A364GT34-F1
#
_entry.id   AF-A0A364GT34-F1
#
_cell.length_a   1.000
_cell.length_b   1.000
_cell.length_c   1.000
_cell.angle_alpha   90.00
_cell.angle_beta   90.00
_cell.angle_gamma   90.00
#
_symmetry.space_group_name_H-M   'P 1'
#
loop_
_entity.id
_entity.type
_entity.pdbx_description
1 polymer ?
#
loop_
_entity_poly.entity_id
_entity_poly.type
_entity_poly.pdbx_seq_one_letter_code
_entity_poly.pdbx_strand_id
1 'polypeptide(L)'
;MSSFQQRSVCRLSGVAVEPAILPWLRLVRVVTRSAMPMLITRLGSSKMLNRIVVGDLASADSELQGVLRDLRLRLLRMEIASRTLRGKQENAHSIPLYGPYLGRAYLETACTALLARLDPFRVLAAKRHQEASYYEFEARSKSGIQWTGDIISPEKPGTQMWSINTRENGCRSLLGPWTNELIWIPAFDRLSDAIAKFGVVHDWISDLSNKQPERFCAELRSSLEGLFSKFSKGVHSELLSNPAAAFDAVSIESDFHTVAQRLTCFALLSHFSDHFLYRWSEQKAIDFANRIGGFWK
;
A
#
# COMPACT_ATOMS: atom_id res chain seq x y z
N MET A 1 -47.36 32.34 -43.99
CA MET A 1 -46.67 33.18 -44.99
C MET A 1 -45.34 33.61 -44.35
N SER A 2 -44.27 32.84 -44.57
CA SER A 2 -43.24 32.99 -45.64
C SER A 2 -42.09 33.88 -45.16
N SER A 3 -40.95 33.30 -44.73
CA SER A 3 -39.70 33.03 -45.50
C SER A 3 -38.84 34.28 -45.69
N PHE A 4 -37.57 34.33 -45.27
CA PHE A 4 -36.35 33.92 -46.02
C PHE A 4 -35.16 33.93 -45.01
N GLN A 5 -34.28 32.93 -44.81
CA GLN A 5 -33.31 32.18 -45.63
C GLN A 5 -32.05 32.94 -46.11
N GLN A 6 -30.90 32.59 -45.51
CA GLN A 6 -29.56 32.35 -46.10
C GLN A 6 -28.73 31.67 -44.98
N ARG A 7 -28.43 30.36 -44.94
CA ARG A 7 -27.62 29.46 -45.80
C ARG A 7 -26.19 29.94 -46.06
N SER A 8 -25.24 29.35 -45.32
CA SER A 8 -23.96 28.89 -45.85
C SER A 8 -23.72 27.46 -45.34
N VAL A 9 -23.66 26.54 -46.30
CA VAL A 9 -23.49 25.10 -46.16
C VAL A 9 -22.03 24.79 -46.49
N CYS A 10 -21.33 24.09 -45.60
CA CYS A 10 -20.20 23.25 -46.01
C CYS A 10 -20.58 21.81 -45.67
N ARG A 11 -20.88 21.01 -46.71
CA ARG A 11 -21.07 19.56 -46.64
C ARG A 11 -19.72 18.87 -46.77
N LEU A 12 -19.41 18.00 -45.82
CA LEU A 12 -18.66 16.76 -46.03
C LEU A 12 -19.55 15.66 -45.44
N SER A 13 -20.37 15.03 -46.28
CA SER A 13 -20.17 13.67 -46.81
C SER A 13 -20.22 12.61 -45.71
N GLY A 14 -21.24 11.75 -45.82
CA GLY A 14 -21.64 10.80 -44.79
C GLY A 14 -20.56 9.79 -44.44
N VAL A 15 -20.41 9.58 -43.14
CA VAL A 15 -19.99 8.33 -42.55
C VAL A 15 -20.98 8.08 -41.41
N ALA A 16 -21.63 6.92 -41.43
CA ALA A 16 -22.50 6.50 -40.34
C ALA A 16 -21.70 6.47 -39.04
N VAL A 17 -22.10 7.27 -38.05
CA VAL A 17 -21.52 7.21 -36.71
C VAL A 17 -22.13 6.01 -36.00
N GLU A 18 -21.42 4.88 -36.04
CA GLU A 18 -21.65 3.78 -35.11
C GLU A 18 -21.55 4.29 -33.66
N PRO A 19 -22.42 3.86 -32.73
CA PRO A 19 -22.34 4.27 -31.34
C PRO A 19 -21.21 3.51 -30.62
N ALA A 20 -19.98 3.98 -30.78
CA ALA A 20 -18.80 3.44 -30.11
C ALA A 20 -18.65 3.88 -28.63
N ILE A 21 -19.76 3.93 -27.86
CA ILE A 21 -19.77 4.29 -26.42
C ILE A 21 -20.09 3.07 -25.55
N LEU A 22 -19.68 1.87 -25.96
CA LEU A 22 -20.00 0.60 -25.30
C LEU A 22 -18.83 -0.31 -24.82
N PRO A 23 -17.55 0.10 -24.75
CA PRO A 23 -16.54 -0.69 -24.02
C PRO A 23 -16.59 -0.47 -22.49
N TRP A 24 -16.82 0.77 -22.04
CA TRP A 24 -16.68 1.16 -20.64
C TRP A 24 -17.79 0.62 -19.72
N LEU A 25 -19.03 0.58 -20.20
CA LEU A 25 -20.16 0.02 -19.44
C LEU A 25 -20.07 -1.50 -19.27
N ARG A 26 -19.35 -2.21 -20.16
CA ARG A 26 -19.08 -3.66 -19.99
C ARG A 26 -18.01 -3.90 -18.93
N LEU A 27 -16.97 -3.07 -18.83
CA LEU A 27 -15.98 -3.19 -17.77
C LEU A 27 -16.59 -2.97 -16.37
N VAL A 28 -17.48 -1.98 -16.24
CA VAL A 28 -18.15 -1.66 -14.96
C VAL A 28 -19.24 -2.67 -14.59
N ARG A 29 -19.98 -3.23 -15.56
CA ARG A 29 -21.00 -4.27 -15.29
C ARG A 29 -20.42 -5.65 -14.96
N VAL A 30 -19.27 -6.02 -15.53
CA VAL A 30 -18.60 -7.29 -15.19
C VAL A 30 -18.09 -7.28 -13.74
N VAL A 31 -17.78 -6.09 -13.20
CA VAL A 31 -17.27 -5.94 -11.83
C VAL A 31 -18.38 -5.97 -10.77
N THR A 32 -19.65 -5.70 -11.10
CA THR A 32 -20.60 -5.28 -10.06
C THR A 32 -21.68 -6.27 -9.60
N ARG A 33 -22.09 -7.34 -10.31
CA ARG A 33 -23.25 -8.13 -9.81
C ARG A 33 -23.28 -9.66 -9.89
N SER A 34 -22.28 -10.39 -10.39
CA SER A 34 -22.34 -11.88 -10.30
C SER A 34 -21.00 -12.61 -10.28
N ALA A 35 -19.88 -11.92 -10.54
CA ALA A 35 -18.56 -12.55 -10.59
C ALA A 35 -17.77 -12.45 -9.27
N MET A 36 -18.13 -11.55 -8.33
CA MET A 36 -17.34 -11.35 -7.10
C MET A 36 -17.24 -12.61 -6.21
N PRO A 37 -18.31 -13.34 -5.89
CA PRO A 37 -18.19 -14.50 -4.99
C PRO A 37 -17.38 -15.63 -5.62
N MET A 38 -17.47 -15.82 -6.95
CA MET A 38 -16.79 -16.89 -7.68
C MET A 38 -15.33 -16.57 -8.05
N LEU A 39 -14.97 -15.30 -8.27
CA LEU A 39 -13.55 -14.92 -8.39
C LEU A 39 -12.84 -15.07 -7.04
N ILE A 40 -13.50 -14.73 -5.94
CA ILE A 40 -12.96 -14.85 -4.57
C ILE A 40 -12.67 -16.30 -4.19
N THR A 41 -13.41 -17.27 -4.72
CA THR A 41 -13.23 -18.71 -4.42
C THR A 41 -12.19 -19.39 -5.31
N ARG A 42 -11.97 -18.96 -6.57
CA ARG A 42 -10.91 -19.50 -7.45
C ARG A 42 -9.54 -18.82 -7.28
N LEU A 43 -9.46 -17.60 -6.71
CA LEU A 43 -8.20 -16.86 -6.47
C LEU A 43 -7.50 -17.28 -5.15
N GLY A 44 -7.32 -18.59 -4.94
CA GLY A 44 -6.84 -19.20 -3.69
C GLY A 44 -5.50 -18.71 -3.09
N SER A 45 -4.74 -17.83 -3.76
CA SER A 45 -3.36 -17.49 -3.41
C SER A 45 -3.02 -15.98 -3.31
N SER A 46 -3.99 -15.06 -3.20
CA SER A 46 -3.72 -13.65 -2.74
C SER A 46 -3.94 -13.45 -1.24
N LYS A 47 -4.05 -14.53 -0.47
CA LYS A 47 -4.71 -14.48 0.84
C LYS A 47 -3.85 -14.03 2.02
N MET A 48 -2.63 -13.50 1.83
CA MET A 48 -1.66 -13.49 2.96
C MET A 48 -1.00 -12.14 3.27
N LEU A 49 -0.58 -11.33 2.29
CA LEU A 49 0.08 -10.05 2.61
C LEU A 49 -0.89 -9.06 3.28
N ASN A 50 -2.07 -8.84 2.69
CA ASN A 50 -3.11 -8.04 3.35
C ASN A 50 -3.46 -8.52 4.77
N ARG A 51 -3.32 -9.82 5.08
CA ARG A 51 -3.62 -10.39 6.42
C ARG A 51 -2.51 -10.16 7.42
N ILE A 52 -1.25 -10.36 7.02
CA ILE A 52 -0.12 -10.12 7.93
C ILE A 52 0.01 -8.62 8.23
N VAL A 53 -0.34 -7.76 7.28
CA VAL A 53 -0.30 -6.29 7.44
C VAL A 53 -1.32 -5.82 8.49
N VAL A 54 -2.59 -6.24 8.39
CA VAL A 54 -3.65 -5.76 9.30
C VAL A 54 -3.76 -6.54 10.60
N GLY A 55 -3.15 -7.74 10.68
CA GLY A 55 -3.14 -8.54 11.89
C GLY A 55 -4.38 -9.41 12.14
N ASP A 56 -4.49 -9.93 13.36
CA ASP A 56 -5.57 -10.80 13.81
C ASP A 56 -6.81 -10.01 14.23
N LEU A 57 -7.77 -9.91 13.31
CA LEU A 57 -9.03 -9.20 13.51
C LEU A 57 -10.15 -10.09 14.05
N ALA A 58 -9.83 -11.18 14.76
CA ALA A 58 -10.82 -12.11 15.33
C ALA A 58 -11.44 -11.63 16.67
N SER A 59 -10.90 -10.59 17.29
CA SER A 59 -11.38 -10.04 18.58
C SER A 59 -12.73 -9.31 18.47
N ALA A 60 -13.28 -8.88 19.61
CA ALA A 60 -14.52 -8.08 19.70
C ALA A 60 -14.51 -6.83 18.78
N ASP A 61 -15.69 -6.46 18.29
CA ASP A 61 -15.88 -5.39 17.31
C ASP A 61 -15.51 -4.03 17.91
N SER A 62 -14.69 -3.27 17.19
CA SER A 62 -14.24 -1.93 17.59
C SER A 62 -14.10 -1.05 16.35
N GLU A 63 -14.17 0.27 16.53
CA GLU A 63 -14.04 1.22 15.42
C GLU A 63 -12.72 1.03 14.65
N LEU A 64 -11.62 0.81 15.39
CA LEU A 64 -10.31 0.50 14.81
C LEU A 64 -10.33 -0.77 13.97
N GLN A 65 -11.01 -1.83 14.44
CA GLN A 65 -11.16 -3.06 13.69
C GLN A 65 -11.93 -2.83 12.38
N GLY A 66 -12.96 -1.97 12.40
CA GLY A 66 -13.67 -1.53 11.18
C GLY A 66 -12.72 -0.90 10.16
N VAL A 67 -11.90 0.06 10.61
CA VAL A 67 -10.87 0.70 9.77
C VAL A 67 -9.88 -0.31 9.19
N LEU A 68 -9.37 -1.23 10.03
CA LEU A 68 -8.43 -2.27 9.58
C LEU A 68 -9.07 -3.26 8.59
N ARG A 69 -10.36 -3.58 8.73
CA ARG A 69 -11.11 -4.41 7.76
C ARG A 69 -11.22 -3.69 6.41
N ASP A 70 -11.51 -2.40 6.41
CA ASP A 70 -11.60 -1.60 5.18
C ASP A 70 -10.24 -1.47 4.48
N LEU A 71 -9.18 -1.20 5.24
CA LEU A 71 -7.80 -1.18 4.71
C LEU A 71 -7.42 -2.55 4.14
N ARG A 72 -7.75 -3.65 4.83
CA ARG A 72 -7.52 -5.01 4.31
C ARG A 72 -8.23 -5.25 2.98
N LEU A 73 -9.49 -4.83 2.88
CA LEU A 73 -10.27 -4.99 1.65
C LEU A 73 -9.68 -4.16 0.49
N ARG A 74 -9.19 -2.95 0.78
CA ARG A 74 -8.48 -2.12 -0.21
C ARG A 74 -7.19 -2.80 -0.68
N LEU A 75 -6.37 -3.32 0.25
CA LEU A 75 -5.16 -4.09 -0.09
C LEU A 75 -5.49 -5.29 -0.97
N LEU A 76 -6.51 -6.07 -0.61
CA LEU A 76 -6.94 -7.23 -1.41
C LEU A 76 -7.39 -6.81 -2.82
N ARG A 77 -8.18 -5.73 -2.95
CA ARG A 77 -8.62 -5.23 -4.26
C ARG A 77 -7.44 -4.78 -5.13
N MET A 78 -6.45 -4.12 -4.53
CA MET A 78 -5.23 -3.71 -5.23
C MET A 78 -4.36 -4.90 -5.63
N GLU A 79 -4.24 -5.94 -4.81
CA GLU A 79 -3.56 -7.20 -5.18
C GLU A 79 -4.24 -7.86 -6.39
N ILE A 80 -5.58 -7.91 -6.40
CA ILE A 80 -6.34 -8.45 -7.53
C ILE A 80 -6.13 -7.59 -8.77
N ALA A 81 -6.25 -6.26 -8.66
CA ALA A 81 -6.07 -5.34 -9.78
C ALA A 81 -4.65 -5.43 -10.36
N SER A 82 -3.63 -5.49 -9.51
CA SER A 82 -2.22 -5.64 -9.88
C SER A 82 -2.00 -6.93 -10.69
N ARG A 83 -2.63 -8.05 -10.29
CA ARG A 83 -2.59 -9.32 -11.06
C ARG A 83 -3.33 -9.23 -12.38
N THR A 84 -4.52 -8.62 -12.39
CA THR A 84 -5.29 -8.44 -13.63
C THR A 84 -4.54 -7.57 -14.64
N LEU A 85 -3.85 -6.53 -14.16
CA LEU A 85 -3.06 -5.63 -14.99
C LEU A 85 -1.91 -6.39 -15.68
N ARG A 86 -1.24 -7.30 -14.96
CA ARG A 86 -0.15 -8.14 -15.51
C ARG A 86 -0.62 -9.32 -16.37
N GLY A 87 -1.78 -9.89 -16.07
CA GLY A 87 -2.20 -11.19 -16.62
C GLY A 87 -2.70 -11.21 -18.06
N LYS A 88 -2.72 -10.07 -18.78
CA LYS A 88 -3.18 -10.01 -20.17
C LYS A 88 -2.23 -9.18 -21.03
N GLN A 89 -1.76 -9.74 -22.14
CA GLN A 89 -0.92 -9.04 -23.12
C GLN A 89 -1.58 -7.75 -23.65
N GLU A 90 -2.90 -7.75 -23.77
CA GLU A 90 -3.72 -6.58 -24.15
C GLU A 90 -3.58 -5.39 -23.18
N ASN A 91 -3.13 -5.64 -21.94
CA ASN A 91 -2.94 -4.59 -20.93
C ASN A 91 -1.54 -3.95 -21.00
N ALA A 92 -0.68 -4.29 -21.96
CA ALA A 92 0.69 -3.79 -22.02
C ALA A 92 0.77 -2.25 -21.95
N HIS A 93 -0.12 -1.53 -22.64
CA HIS A 93 -0.20 -0.07 -22.62
C HIS A 93 -0.75 0.51 -21.30
N SER A 94 -1.48 -0.30 -20.55
CA SER A 94 -2.09 0.06 -19.27
C SER A 94 -1.09 -0.02 -18.12
N ILE A 95 -0.02 -0.83 -18.25
CA ILE A 95 0.94 -1.04 -17.16
C ILE A 95 1.71 0.23 -16.78
N PRO A 96 2.31 0.99 -17.73
CA PRO A 96 3.00 2.23 -17.37
C PRO A 96 2.09 3.30 -16.75
N LEU A 97 0.79 3.26 -17.08
CA LEU A 97 -0.20 4.23 -16.59
C LEU A 97 -0.73 3.88 -15.20
N TYR A 98 -1.10 2.62 -14.97
CA TYR A 98 -1.78 2.21 -13.73
C TYR A 98 -0.87 1.48 -12.74
N GLY A 99 0.25 0.92 -13.20
CA GLY A 99 1.24 0.25 -12.36
C GLY A 99 1.75 1.13 -11.23
N PRO A 100 2.26 2.35 -11.52
CA PRO A 100 2.72 3.27 -10.50
C PRO A 100 1.63 3.67 -9.50
N TYR A 101 0.42 3.96 -10.00
CA TYR A 101 -0.72 4.28 -9.16
C TYR A 101 -1.05 3.16 -8.16
N LEU A 102 -1.14 1.92 -8.65
CA LEU A 102 -1.41 0.75 -7.80
C LEU A 102 -0.27 0.50 -6.80
N GLY A 103 0.98 0.63 -7.23
CA GLY A 103 2.16 0.48 -6.36
C GLY A 103 2.15 1.48 -5.20
N ARG A 104 1.94 2.77 -5.51
CA ARG A 104 1.86 3.84 -4.51
C ARG A 104 0.69 3.63 -3.56
N ALA A 105 -0.51 3.42 -4.10
CA ALA A 105 -1.71 3.24 -3.28
C ALA A 105 -1.59 2.02 -2.35
N TYR A 106 -0.93 0.96 -2.81
CA TYR A 106 -0.67 -0.23 -2.00
C TYR A 106 0.27 0.07 -0.83
N LEU A 107 1.39 0.75 -1.08
CA LEU A 107 2.33 1.18 -0.04
C LEU A 107 1.67 2.08 0.99
N GLU A 108 0.97 3.12 0.55
CA GLU A 108 0.27 4.07 1.45
C GLU A 108 -0.75 3.33 2.31
N THR A 109 -1.55 2.44 1.72
CA THR A 109 -2.58 1.68 2.45
C THR A 109 -1.95 0.70 3.43
N ALA A 110 -0.88 0.00 3.05
CA ALA A 110 -0.22 -0.97 3.92
C ALA A 110 0.47 -0.28 5.11
N CYS A 111 1.17 0.83 4.86
CA CYS A 111 1.80 1.61 5.92
C CYS A 111 0.76 2.26 6.82
N THR A 112 -0.37 2.74 6.28
CA THR A 112 -1.49 3.24 7.09
C THR A 112 -2.08 2.15 7.99
N ALA A 113 -2.19 0.92 7.50
CA ALA A 113 -2.67 -0.20 8.30
C ALA A 113 -1.70 -0.58 9.43
N LEU A 114 -0.39 -0.55 9.16
CA LEU A 114 0.63 -0.74 10.19
C LEU A 114 0.59 0.41 11.21
N LEU A 115 0.52 1.65 10.76
CA LEU A 115 0.36 2.81 11.64
C LEU A 115 -0.90 2.70 12.49
N ALA A 116 -2.03 2.26 11.94
CA ALA A 116 -3.27 2.09 12.70
C ALA A 116 -3.13 1.08 13.85
N ARG A 117 -2.26 0.08 13.71
CA ARG A 117 -1.97 -0.90 14.76
C ARG A 117 -0.99 -0.37 15.80
N LEU A 118 -0.10 0.55 15.41
CA LEU A 118 0.90 1.16 16.28
C LEU A 118 0.34 2.37 17.06
N ASP A 119 -0.27 3.31 16.34
CA ASP A 119 -0.90 4.52 16.85
C ASP A 119 -2.36 4.61 16.35
N PRO A 120 -3.27 3.86 16.99
CA PRO A 120 -4.69 3.91 16.66
C PRO A 120 -5.29 5.30 16.81
N PHE A 121 -4.83 6.07 17.80
CA PHE A 121 -5.34 7.39 18.08
C PHE A 121 -5.15 8.30 16.85
N ARG A 122 -3.96 8.29 16.26
CA ARG A 122 -3.66 9.11 15.07
C ARG A 122 -4.58 8.79 13.89
N VAL A 123 -4.83 7.50 13.63
CA VAL A 123 -5.66 7.05 12.50
C VAL A 123 -7.14 7.30 12.75
N LEU A 124 -7.62 7.04 13.97
CA LEU A 124 -9.01 7.34 14.35
C LEU A 124 -9.27 8.85 14.36
N ALA A 125 -8.34 9.67 14.84
CA ALA A 125 -8.44 11.12 14.77
C ALA A 125 -8.53 11.62 13.31
N ALA A 126 -7.72 11.06 12.41
CA ALA A 126 -7.81 11.37 10.97
C ALA A 126 -9.21 11.06 10.42
N LYS A 127 -9.76 9.88 10.74
CA LYS A 127 -11.11 9.48 10.37
C LYS A 127 -12.16 10.45 10.92
N ARG A 128 -12.08 10.82 12.21
CA ARG A 128 -13.03 11.77 12.82
C ARG A 128 -12.99 13.15 12.18
N HIS A 129 -11.82 13.63 11.78
CA HIS A 129 -11.72 14.87 11.01
C HIS A 129 -12.41 14.74 9.64
N GLN A 130 -12.28 13.59 8.96
CA GLN A 130 -12.91 13.34 7.66
C GLN A 130 -14.43 13.16 7.74
N GLU A 131 -14.94 12.72 8.88
CA GLU A 131 -16.38 12.56 9.14
C GLU A 131 -17.06 13.84 9.66
N ALA A 132 -16.27 14.86 10.01
CA ALA A 132 -16.81 16.12 10.49
C ALA A 132 -17.61 16.84 9.40
N SER A 133 -18.71 17.49 9.78
CA SER A 133 -19.58 18.22 8.85
C SER A 133 -18.88 19.39 8.12
N TYR A 134 -17.78 19.87 8.69
CA TYR A 134 -16.95 20.95 8.15
C TYR A 134 -15.68 20.43 7.44
N TYR A 135 -15.61 19.14 7.09
CA TYR A 135 -14.50 18.62 6.30
C TYR A 135 -14.60 19.08 4.85
N GLU A 136 -13.61 19.84 4.40
CA GLU A 136 -13.53 20.33 3.02
C GLU A 136 -12.72 19.38 2.14
N PHE A 137 -13.32 18.91 1.03
CA PHE A 137 -12.63 18.05 0.06
C PHE A 137 -11.75 18.83 -0.93
N GLU A 138 -12.00 20.12 -1.10
CA GLU A 138 -11.31 20.97 -2.07
C GLU A 138 -9.93 21.44 -1.59
N ALA A 139 -9.72 21.46 -0.26
CA ALA A 139 -8.46 21.83 0.35
C ALA A 139 -7.64 20.59 0.73
N ARG A 140 -6.31 20.70 0.62
CA ARG A 140 -5.41 19.66 1.14
C ARG A 140 -5.57 19.58 2.66
N SER A 141 -6.17 18.50 3.13
CA SER A 141 -6.28 18.23 4.56
C SER A 141 -4.93 17.89 5.18
N LYS A 142 -4.54 18.67 6.19
CA LYS A 142 -3.40 18.36 7.07
C LYS A 142 -3.72 17.25 8.08
N SER A 143 -5.00 16.95 8.30
CA SER A 143 -5.45 15.95 9.28
C SER A 143 -5.49 14.53 8.73
N GLY A 144 -5.49 14.36 7.40
CA GLY A 144 -5.32 13.06 6.76
C GLY A 144 -3.96 12.44 7.05
N ILE A 145 -3.83 11.13 6.86
CA ILE A 145 -2.55 10.41 7.00
C ILE A 145 -1.59 10.87 5.91
N GLN A 146 -0.39 11.30 6.30
CA GLN A 146 0.64 11.80 5.42
C GLN A 146 1.82 10.83 5.37
N TRP A 147 2.39 10.65 4.16
CA TRP A 147 3.63 9.91 4.02
C TRP A 147 4.77 10.52 4.86
N THR A 148 4.97 11.83 4.73
CA THR A 148 5.89 12.58 5.59
C THR A 148 5.17 13.07 6.83
N GLY A 149 5.71 12.79 8.01
CA GLY A 149 5.09 13.05 9.32
C GLY A 149 4.56 11.78 9.97
N ASP A 150 3.65 11.05 9.32
CA ASP A 150 3.02 9.88 9.93
C ASP A 150 3.74 8.56 9.60
N ILE A 151 4.22 8.39 8.35
CA ILE A 151 4.95 7.18 7.95
C ILE A 151 6.45 7.40 8.12
N ILE A 152 6.96 8.47 7.54
CA ILE A 152 8.38 8.83 7.53
C ILE A 152 8.58 10.08 8.37
N SER A 153 9.55 10.05 9.29
CA SER A 153 9.87 11.26 10.05
C SER A 153 10.51 12.32 9.14
N PRO A 154 9.99 13.57 9.15
CA PRO A 154 10.58 14.69 8.39
C PRO A 154 11.92 15.14 8.96
N GLU A 155 12.16 14.87 10.24
CA GLU A 155 13.34 15.33 10.97
C GLU A 155 14.39 14.23 11.02
N LYS A 156 15.65 14.61 10.84
CA LYS A 156 16.78 13.75 11.16
C LYS A 156 16.95 13.76 12.68
N PRO A 157 17.27 12.62 13.31
CA PRO A 157 17.54 12.60 14.73
C PRO A 157 18.73 13.53 15.01
N GLY A 158 18.55 14.46 15.95
CA GLY A 158 19.65 15.30 16.43
C GLY A 158 20.68 14.46 17.20
N THR A 159 21.83 15.04 17.50
CA THR A 159 22.92 14.39 18.24
C THR A 159 22.50 13.90 19.64
N GLN A 160 21.47 14.52 20.22
CA GLN A 160 20.87 14.13 21.50
C GLN A 160 19.38 13.83 21.32
N MET A 161 19.06 12.68 20.74
CA MET A 161 17.69 12.27 20.42
C MET A 161 16.74 12.26 21.64
N TRP A 162 17.28 11.93 22.82
CA TRP A 162 16.57 11.86 24.10
C TRP A 162 16.85 13.05 25.03
N SER A 163 17.14 14.23 24.48
CA SER A 163 17.35 15.43 25.31
C SER A 163 16.10 15.79 26.12
N ILE A 164 16.27 16.38 27.31
CA ILE A 164 15.17 16.78 28.21
C ILE A 164 14.18 17.76 27.57
N ASN A 165 14.60 18.45 26.49
CA ASN A 165 13.78 19.42 25.77
C ASN A 165 13.13 18.83 24.50
N THR A 166 13.33 17.54 24.22
CA THR A 166 12.69 16.88 23.08
C THR A 166 11.24 16.52 23.44
N ARG A 167 10.26 17.19 22.83
CA ARG A 167 8.83 16.89 23.03
C ARG A 167 8.36 15.79 22.08
N GLU A 168 7.49 14.90 22.58
CA GLU A 168 7.01 13.68 21.90
C GLU A 168 6.34 13.86 20.53
N ASN A 169 5.92 15.07 20.16
CA ASN A 169 5.11 15.30 18.95
C ASN A 169 5.85 15.04 17.63
N GLY A 170 7.19 14.99 17.62
CA GLY A 170 7.98 14.57 16.45
C GLY A 170 8.29 13.05 16.39
N CYS A 171 7.87 12.27 17.41
CA CYS A 171 8.50 10.99 17.75
C CYS A 171 7.70 9.73 17.33
N ARG A 172 6.57 9.88 16.62
CA ARG A 172 5.63 8.76 16.38
C ARG A 172 5.44 8.36 14.92
N SER A 173 6.26 8.88 14.01
CA SER A 173 6.24 8.40 12.62
C SER A 173 6.54 6.90 12.59
N LEU A 174 5.79 6.13 11.80
CA LEU A 174 5.90 4.68 11.75
C LEU A 174 7.34 4.18 11.54
N LEU A 175 8.13 4.86 10.71
CA LEU A 175 9.55 4.56 10.43
C LEU A 175 10.49 5.64 10.99
N GLY A 176 10.04 6.44 11.97
CA GLY A 176 10.82 7.49 12.60
C GLY A 176 11.95 6.97 13.49
N PRO A 177 12.97 7.78 13.79
CA PRO A 177 14.15 7.33 14.53
C PRO A 177 13.83 6.93 15.99
N TRP A 178 12.92 7.64 16.67
CA TRP A 178 12.44 7.26 18.01
C TRP A 178 11.67 5.93 18.00
N THR A 179 10.76 5.76 17.03
CA THR A 179 10.04 4.50 16.83
C THR A 179 10.98 3.35 16.48
N ASN A 180 12.05 3.64 15.72
CA ASN A 180 13.08 2.67 15.42
C ASN A 180 13.77 2.14 16.68
N GLU A 181 14.27 3.04 17.53
CA GLU A 181 14.96 2.64 18.76
C GLU A 181 14.04 1.94 19.76
N LEU A 182 12.84 2.48 20.00
CA LEU A 182 11.95 1.96 21.03
C LEU A 182 11.16 0.71 20.60
N ILE A 183 10.87 0.56 19.31
CA ILE A 183 9.86 -0.39 18.84
C ILE A 183 10.45 -1.39 17.86
N TRP A 184 11.17 -0.92 16.82
CA TRP A 184 11.63 -1.80 15.75
C TRP A 184 12.86 -2.61 16.11
N ILE A 185 13.86 -2.02 16.77
CA ILE A 185 15.07 -2.74 17.20
C ILE A 185 14.70 -3.87 18.18
N PRO A 186 13.94 -3.63 19.28
CA PRO A 186 13.54 -4.73 20.17
C PRO A 186 12.66 -5.79 19.49
N ALA A 187 11.84 -5.40 18.51
CA ALA A 187 11.03 -6.36 17.76
C ALA A 187 11.86 -7.23 16.81
N PHE A 188 12.94 -6.67 16.26
CA PHE A 188 13.88 -7.39 15.43
C PHE A 188 14.65 -8.45 16.22
N ASP A 189 15.08 -8.13 17.44
CA ASP A 189 15.76 -9.09 18.32
C ASP A 189 14.85 -10.30 18.61
N ARG A 190 13.59 -10.02 18.99
CA ARG A 190 12.57 -11.07 19.21
C ARG A 190 12.25 -11.87 17.96
N LEU A 191 12.21 -11.23 16.79
CA LEU A 191 12.05 -11.93 15.52
C LEU A 191 13.23 -12.88 15.26
N SER A 192 14.46 -12.44 15.55
CA SER A 192 15.67 -13.25 15.35
C SER A 192 15.66 -14.51 16.21
N ASP A 193 15.26 -14.38 17.48
CA ASP A 193 15.07 -15.53 18.38
C ASP A 193 14.00 -16.51 17.86
N ALA A 194 12.89 -15.96 17.35
CA ALA A 194 11.81 -16.77 16.80
C ALA A 194 12.20 -17.48 15.49
N ILE A 195 12.99 -16.83 14.62
CA ILE A 195 13.53 -17.45 13.41
C ILE A 195 14.43 -18.63 13.77
N ALA A 196 15.31 -18.48 14.78
CA ALA A 196 16.16 -19.57 15.25
C ALA A 196 15.35 -20.75 15.80
N LYS A 197 14.20 -20.47 16.43
CA LYS A 197 13.32 -21.48 17.04
C LYS A 197 12.44 -22.22 16.04
N PHE A 198 11.79 -21.49 15.14
CA PHE A 198 10.74 -22.03 14.26
C PHE A 198 11.22 -22.31 12.83
N GLY A 199 12.38 -21.75 12.45
CA GLY A 199 12.97 -21.87 11.12
C GLY A 199 12.26 -20.99 10.08
N VAL A 200 13.04 -20.40 9.17
CA VAL A 200 12.51 -19.71 8.00
C VAL A 200 13.21 -20.18 6.72
N VAL A 201 12.40 -20.39 5.68
CA VAL A 201 12.75 -21.17 4.47
C VAL A 201 12.97 -20.26 3.23
N HIS A 202 12.96 -18.93 3.39
CA HIS A 202 13.19 -17.98 2.28
C HIS A 202 14.34 -17.03 2.56
N ASP A 203 15.30 -16.98 1.64
CA ASP A 203 16.57 -16.25 1.76
C ASP A 203 16.36 -14.79 2.16
N TRP A 204 15.41 -14.07 1.55
CA TRP A 204 15.16 -12.66 1.88
C TRP A 204 14.52 -12.43 3.27
N ILE A 205 13.96 -13.45 3.91
CA ILE A 205 13.50 -13.41 5.31
C ILE A 205 14.63 -13.89 6.24
N SER A 206 15.43 -14.89 5.84
CA SER A 206 16.58 -15.36 6.61
C SER A 206 17.73 -14.35 6.61
N ASP A 207 17.86 -13.55 5.55
CA ASP A 207 18.73 -12.38 5.47
C ASP A 207 18.37 -11.33 6.51
N LEU A 208 17.15 -11.37 7.07
CA LEU A 208 16.77 -10.49 8.17
C LEU A 208 17.59 -10.81 9.41
N SER A 209 17.61 -12.07 9.86
CA SER A 209 18.32 -12.47 11.10
C SER A 209 19.84 -12.35 11.01
N ASN A 210 20.40 -12.23 9.80
CA ASN A 210 21.85 -12.10 9.59
C ASN A 210 22.35 -10.65 9.59
N LYS A 211 21.44 -9.66 9.66
CA LYS A 211 21.78 -8.23 9.64
C LYS A 211 21.81 -7.66 11.06
N GLN A 212 22.58 -6.58 11.22
CA GLN A 212 22.44 -5.73 12.40
C GLN A 212 21.06 -5.03 12.38
N PRO A 213 20.35 -4.93 13.51
CA PRO A 213 19.01 -4.34 13.59
C PRO A 213 18.95 -2.95 12.95
N GLU A 214 19.95 -2.11 13.22
CA GLU A 214 20.02 -0.73 12.73
C GLU A 214 20.14 -0.68 11.21
N ARG A 215 20.98 -1.54 10.64
CA ARG A 215 21.18 -1.62 9.19
C ARG A 215 19.93 -2.11 8.50
N PHE A 216 19.29 -3.13 9.06
CA PHE A 216 18.07 -3.67 8.48
C PHE A 216 16.93 -2.64 8.46
N CYS A 217 16.65 -1.96 9.57
CA CYS A 217 15.60 -0.96 9.61
C CYS A 217 15.89 0.23 8.69
N ALA A 218 17.16 0.66 8.59
CA ALA A 218 17.59 1.69 7.65
C ALA A 218 17.37 1.27 6.18
N GLU A 219 17.74 0.04 5.81
CA GLU A 219 17.53 -0.50 4.47
C GLU A 219 16.04 -0.65 4.13
N LEU A 220 15.24 -1.17 5.07
CA LEU A 220 13.80 -1.32 4.91
C LEU A 220 13.14 0.04 4.66
N ARG A 221 13.50 1.04 5.47
CA ARG A 221 13.03 2.42 5.32
C ARG A 221 13.46 3.00 3.96
N SER A 222 14.74 2.93 3.62
CA SER A 222 15.27 3.44 2.35
C SER A 222 14.60 2.79 1.14
N SER A 223 14.32 1.49 1.21
CA SER A 223 13.65 0.76 0.14
C SER A 223 12.20 1.19 -0.03
N LEU A 224 11.44 1.35 1.05
CA LEU A 224 10.04 1.81 1.00
C LEU A 224 9.94 3.26 0.53
N GLU A 225 10.84 4.15 1.00
CA GLU A 225 10.92 5.54 0.52
C GLU A 225 11.26 5.61 -0.98
N GLY A 226 12.23 4.81 -1.43
CA GLY A 226 12.62 4.74 -2.83
C GLY A 226 11.47 4.28 -3.74
N LEU A 227 10.76 3.22 -3.34
CA LEU A 227 9.58 2.73 -4.05
C LEU A 227 8.45 3.77 -4.07
N PHE A 228 8.16 4.41 -2.94
CA PHE A 228 7.16 5.48 -2.87
C PHE A 228 7.49 6.64 -3.80
N SER A 229 8.75 7.10 -3.80
CA SER A 229 9.22 8.18 -4.68
C SER A 229 9.11 7.77 -6.15
N LYS A 230 9.57 6.56 -6.50
CA LYS A 230 9.51 6.01 -7.86
C LYS A 230 8.07 5.99 -8.37
N PHE A 231 7.13 5.42 -7.61
CA PHE A 231 5.74 5.37 -8.01
C PHE A 231 5.07 6.74 -8.06
N SER A 232 5.43 7.66 -7.17
CA SER A 232 4.91 9.02 -7.18
C SER A 232 5.22 9.74 -8.50
N LYS A 233 6.44 9.60 -9.01
CA LYS A 233 6.84 10.14 -10.32
C LYS A 233 6.03 9.55 -11.48
N GLY A 234 5.60 8.29 -11.36
CA GLY A 234 4.76 7.65 -12.38
C GLY A 234 3.28 8.02 -12.33
N VAL A 235 2.83 8.64 -11.24
CA VAL A 235 1.45 9.14 -11.09
C VAL A 235 1.36 10.61 -11.48
N HIS A 236 2.39 11.39 -11.18
CA HIS A 236 2.43 12.80 -11.51
C HIS A 236 2.90 13.02 -12.95
N SER A 237 2.26 13.95 -13.66
CA SER A 237 2.66 14.35 -15.03
C SER A 237 4.01 15.09 -15.09
N GLU A 238 4.77 15.10 -13.99
CA GLU A 238 6.12 15.68 -13.89
C GLU A 238 7.19 14.82 -14.57
N LEU A 239 6.92 13.53 -14.80
CA LEU A 239 7.83 12.66 -15.52
C LEU A 239 7.73 12.90 -17.03
N LEU A 240 8.54 13.84 -17.52
CA LEU A 240 8.62 14.19 -18.94
C LEU A 240 9.47 13.23 -19.77
N SER A 241 10.30 12.41 -19.12
CA SER A 241 11.11 11.37 -19.76
C SER A 241 10.30 10.10 -20.02
N ASN A 242 10.54 9.41 -21.14
CA ASN A 242 9.86 8.19 -21.62
C ASN A 242 9.28 7.28 -20.50
N PRO A 243 8.00 7.48 -20.10
CA PRO A 243 7.38 6.73 -19.01
C PRO A 243 7.23 5.24 -19.33
N ALA A 244 7.12 4.91 -20.61
CA ALA A 244 7.02 3.53 -21.07
C ALA A 244 8.33 2.75 -20.87
N ALA A 245 9.49 3.42 -20.81
CA ALA A 245 10.76 2.79 -20.48
C ALA A 245 10.99 2.70 -18.96
N ALA A 246 10.53 3.69 -18.19
CA ALA A 246 10.70 3.70 -16.73
C ALA A 246 9.72 2.76 -16.00
N PHE A 247 8.55 2.51 -16.59
CA PHE A 247 7.46 1.73 -16.01
C PHE A 247 6.94 0.66 -16.98
N ASP A 248 7.83 0.05 -17.76
CA ASP A 248 7.47 -1.13 -18.53
C ASP A 248 6.97 -2.28 -17.63
N ALA A 249 6.43 -3.32 -18.27
CA ALA A 249 5.84 -4.46 -17.57
C ALA A 249 6.84 -5.14 -16.62
N VAL A 250 8.10 -5.28 -17.05
CA VAL A 250 9.16 -5.96 -16.29
C VAL A 250 9.54 -5.15 -15.07
N SER A 251 9.71 -3.84 -15.23
CA SER A 251 10.07 -2.90 -14.16
C SER A 251 8.98 -2.85 -13.11
N ILE A 252 7.71 -2.72 -13.53
CA ILE A 252 6.57 -2.69 -12.60
C ILE A 252 6.40 -4.03 -11.88
N GLU A 253 6.61 -5.16 -12.55
CA GLU A 253 6.57 -6.47 -11.91
C GLU A 253 7.67 -6.63 -10.85
N SER A 254 8.91 -6.23 -11.19
CA SER A 254 10.03 -6.22 -10.26
C SER A 254 9.78 -5.30 -9.05
N ASP A 255 9.20 -4.12 -9.28
CA ASP A 255 8.84 -3.20 -8.21
C ASP A 255 7.76 -3.79 -7.30
N PHE A 256 6.71 -4.42 -7.85
CA PHE A 256 5.67 -5.08 -7.06
C PHE A 256 6.21 -6.23 -6.22
N HIS A 257 7.14 -7.00 -6.79
CA HIS A 257 7.83 -8.06 -6.06
C HIS A 257 8.62 -7.49 -4.88
N THR A 258 9.37 -6.40 -5.11
CA THR A 258 10.11 -5.69 -4.06
C THR A 258 9.17 -5.13 -2.99
N VAL A 259 8.05 -4.50 -3.37
CA VAL A 259 7.01 -4.04 -2.45
C VAL A 259 6.50 -5.19 -1.58
N ALA A 260 6.18 -6.32 -2.18
CA ALA A 260 5.65 -7.47 -1.47
C ALA A 260 6.64 -8.02 -0.46
N GLN A 261 7.91 -8.19 -0.83
CA GLN A 261 8.95 -8.64 0.08
C GLN A 261 9.13 -7.67 1.25
N ARG A 262 9.33 -6.38 0.96
CA ARG A 262 9.62 -5.36 1.99
C ARG A 262 8.44 -5.18 2.95
N LEU A 263 7.21 -5.10 2.43
CA LEU A 263 6.03 -5.03 3.30
C LEU A 263 5.81 -6.32 4.07
N THR A 264 6.19 -7.49 3.55
CA THR A 264 6.12 -8.74 4.32
C THR A 264 7.11 -8.71 5.49
N CYS A 265 8.36 -8.32 5.27
CA CYS A 265 9.35 -8.15 6.34
C CYS A 265 8.82 -7.18 7.40
N PHE A 266 8.27 -6.05 6.95
CA PHE A 266 7.82 -5.00 7.85
C PHE A 266 6.59 -5.42 8.67
N ALA A 267 5.62 -6.03 8.01
CA ALA A 267 4.45 -6.58 8.66
C ALA A 267 4.81 -7.72 9.61
N LEU A 268 5.78 -8.57 9.26
CA LEU A 268 6.28 -9.63 10.13
C LEU A 268 6.83 -9.05 11.43
N LEU A 269 7.76 -8.10 11.36
CA LEU A 269 8.32 -7.40 12.54
C LEU A 269 7.24 -6.88 13.49
N SER A 270 6.17 -6.31 12.93
CA SER A 270 5.08 -5.74 13.74
C SER A 270 4.41 -6.76 14.67
N HIS A 271 4.49 -8.06 14.38
CA HIS A 271 3.95 -9.11 15.26
C HIS A 271 4.87 -9.44 16.43
N PHE A 272 6.14 -9.05 16.35
CA PHE A 272 7.15 -9.25 17.39
C PHE A 272 7.37 -8.01 18.26
N SER A 273 6.44 -7.04 18.21
CA SER A 273 6.47 -5.83 19.05
C SER A 273 5.24 -5.76 19.94
N ASP A 274 5.40 -5.55 21.25
CA ASP A 274 4.26 -5.44 22.16
C ASP A 274 3.43 -4.17 21.99
N HIS A 275 3.96 -3.18 21.26
CA HIS A 275 3.29 -1.91 20.98
C HIS A 275 2.25 -2.01 19.87
N PHE A 276 2.25 -3.08 19.08
CA PHE A 276 1.31 -3.27 17.99
C PHE A 276 0.06 -4.02 18.47
N LEU A 277 -1.11 -3.49 18.10
CA LEU A 277 -2.38 -4.18 18.28
C LEU A 277 -2.61 -5.27 17.22
N TYR A 278 -3.53 -6.20 17.52
CA TYR A 278 -3.97 -7.29 16.64
C TYR A 278 -2.82 -8.16 16.13
N ARG A 279 -1.88 -8.53 17.00
CA ARG A 279 -0.76 -9.38 16.60
C ARG A 279 -1.22 -10.82 16.38
N TRP A 280 -0.63 -11.47 15.39
CA TRP A 280 -0.66 -12.93 15.32
C TRP A 280 0.32 -13.49 16.36
N SER A 281 0.12 -14.75 16.77
CA SER A 281 1.16 -15.47 17.50
C SER A 281 2.42 -15.61 16.64
N GLU A 282 3.59 -15.68 17.26
CA GLU A 282 4.90 -15.75 16.58
C GLU A 282 4.92 -16.81 15.47
N GLN A 283 4.51 -18.05 15.80
CA GLN A 283 4.41 -19.15 14.83
C GLN A 283 3.50 -18.79 13.65
N LYS A 284 2.30 -18.25 13.91
CA LYS A 284 1.35 -17.92 12.84
C LYS A 284 1.88 -16.79 11.96
N ALA A 285 2.55 -15.79 12.54
CA ALA A 285 3.15 -14.70 11.79
C ALA A 285 4.25 -15.22 10.85
N ILE A 286 5.12 -16.11 11.36
CA ILE A 286 6.16 -16.80 10.57
C ILE A 286 5.54 -17.66 9.47
N ASP A 287 4.50 -18.45 9.78
CA ASP A 287 3.80 -19.27 8.79
C ASP A 287 3.21 -18.42 7.66
N PHE A 288 2.61 -17.27 7.98
CA PHE A 288 2.12 -16.34 6.97
C PHE A 288 3.26 -15.81 6.10
N ALA A 289 4.37 -15.38 6.69
CA ALA A 289 5.52 -14.86 5.95
C ALA A 289 6.13 -15.93 5.02
N ASN A 290 6.31 -17.16 5.52
CA ASN A 290 6.79 -18.30 4.73
C ASN A 290 5.90 -18.58 3.51
N ARG A 291 4.58 -18.61 3.70
CA ARG A 291 3.64 -18.85 2.60
C ARG A 291 3.62 -17.71 1.58
N ILE A 292 3.84 -16.45 2.01
CA ILE A 292 3.99 -15.32 1.09
C ILE A 292 5.28 -15.46 0.28
N GLY A 293 6.40 -15.81 0.93
CA GLY A 293 7.66 -16.07 0.23
C GLY A 293 7.54 -17.16 -0.83
N GLY A 294 6.78 -18.23 -0.56
CA GLY A 294 6.53 -19.29 -1.52
C GLY A 294 5.73 -18.84 -2.74
N PHE A 295 4.88 -17.82 -2.59
CA PHE A 295 4.06 -17.29 -3.69
C PHE A 295 4.85 -16.38 -4.64
N TRP A 296 5.86 -15.68 -4.13
CA TRP A 296 6.63 -14.72 -4.91
C TRP A 296 7.94 -15.29 -5.46
N LYS A 297 8.30 -16.54 -5.15
CA LYS A 297 9.35 -17.29 -5.88
C LYS A 297 9.01 -17.41 -7.36
#